data_AF-A0A6I2Y0B4-F1
#
_entry.id   AF-A0A6I2Y0B4-F1
#
_cell.length_a   1.000
_cell.length_b   1.000
_cell.length_c   1.000
_cell.angle_alpha   90.00
_cell.angle_beta   90.00
_cell.angle_gamma   90.00
#
_symmetry.space_group_name_H-M   'P 1'
#
loop_
_entity.id
_entity.type
_entity.pdbx_description
1 polymer ?
#
loop_
_entity_poly.entity_id
_entity_poly.type
_entity_poly.pdbx_seq_one_letter_code
_entity_poly.pdbx_strand_id
1 'polypeptide(L)'
;MSAVIELDIEGPAAPPRANGELVFAEPWESRAFGLAMSLNESGVFTWDEFREELIAAISSWEQSAQPGDCYSYYQCWLTALERISITHDLIPAHSLRERAQELADRPAGYDHGHDHDHDHDHDDHDDHDH
;
A
#
# COMPACT_ATOMS: atom_id res chain seq x y z
N MET A 1 -16.07 18.13 2.25
CA MET A 1 -15.09 18.77 3.15
C MET A 1 -13.84 17.93 3.06
N SER A 2 -12.70 18.47 2.63
CA SER A 2 -11.44 17.70 2.68
C SER A 2 -11.06 17.52 4.13
N ALA A 3 -11.07 16.28 4.62
CA ALA A 3 -10.44 15.96 5.89
C ALA A 3 -8.93 16.14 5.69
N VAL A 4 -8.32 17.04 6.46
CA VAL A 4 -6.85 17.13 6.49
C VAL A 4 -6.37 15.94 7.32
N ILE A 5 -5.81 14.94 6.67
CA ILE A 5 -5.22 13.79 7.34
C ILE A 5 -3.86 14.23 7.86
N GLU A 6 -3.74 14.35 9.18
CA GLU A 6 -2.48 14.68 9.83
C GLU A 6 -1.71 13.39 10.10
N LEU A 7 -0.76 13.10 9.21
CA LEU A 7 0.17 11.99 9.39
C LEU A 7 1.19 12.35 10.47
N ASP A 8 1.42 11.42 11.39
CA ASP A 8 2.44 11.57 12.42
C ASP A 8 3.82 11.78 11.75
N ILE A 9 4.56 12.77 12.26
CA ILE A 9 5.93 13.06 11.80
C ILE A 9 6.96 12.25 12.60
N GLU A 10 6.64 11.96 13.86
CA GLU A 10 7.50 11.22 14.80
C GLU A 10 6.69 10.19 15.57
N GLY A 11 7.38 9.19 16.13
CA GLY A 11 6.77 8.12 16.91
C GLY A 11 6.50 6.84 16.10
N PRO A 12 5.95 5.80 16.75
CA PRO A 12 5.83 4.46 16.16
C PRO A 12 4.91 4.43 14.93
N ALA A 13 3.84 5.24 14.91
CA ALA A 13 2.90 5.32 13.80
C ALA A 13 3.38 6.21 12.63
N ALA A 14 4.51 6.92 12.77
CA ALA A 14 5.03 7.79 11.72
C ALA A 14 5.52 6.98 10.51
N PRO A 15 5.01 7.24 9.29
CA PRO A 15 5.41 6.49 8.11
C PRO A 15 6.85 6.81 7.68
N PRO A 16 7.54 5.86 7.01
CA PRO A 16 8.87 6.08 6.48
C PRO A 16 8.92 7.26 5.52
N ARG A 17 9.88 8.16 5.74
CA ARG A 17 10.12 9.34 4.90
C ARG A 17 11.58 9.48 4.52
N ALA A 18 11.82 10.03 3.32
CA ALA A 18 13.13 10.51 2.89
C ALA A 18 12.97 11.93 2.36
N ASN A 19 13.76 12.87 2.89
CA ASN A 19 13.67 14.30 2.56
C ASN A 19 12.25 14.89 2.71
N GLY A 20 11.46 14.37 3.65
CA GLY A 20 10.09 14.81 3.94
C GLY A 20 8.99 14.11 3.13
N GLU A 21 9.34 13.40 2.06
CA GLU A 21 8.39 12.66 1.23
C GLU A 21 8.22 11.22 1.73
N LEU A 22 7.02 10.66 1.51
CA LEU A 22 6.74 9.25 1.82
C LEU A 22 7.54 8.34 0.90
N VAL A 23 8.12 7.30 1.48
CA VAL A 23 8.88 6.29 0.71
C VAL A 23 8.12 4.98 0.73
N PHE A 24 8.09 4.33 -0.44
CA PHE A 24 7.55 3.00 -0.67
C PHE A 24 8.65 2.16 -1.32
N ALA A 25 8.99 1.02 -0.72
CA ALA A 25 9.94 0.06 -1.24
C ALA A 25 9.31 -0.83 -2.33
N GLU A 26 8.00 -1.10 -2.22
CA GLU A 26 7.29 -2.02 -3.12
C GLU A 26 5.98 -1.42 -3.63
N PRO A 27 5.53 -1.76 -4.86
CA PRO A 27 4.29 -1.20 -5.43
C PRO A 27 3.02 -1.48 -4.64
N TRP A 28 3.00 -2.51 -3.79
CA TRP A 28 1.83 -2.80 -2.95
C TRP A 28 1.72 -1.83 -1.76
N GLU A 29 2.82 -1.25 -1.29
CA GLU A 29 2.84 -0.37 -0.12
C GLU A 29 2.11 0.95 -0.41
N SER A 30 2.37 1.56 -1.58
CA SER A 30 1.67 2.76 -2.02
C SER A 30 0.18 2.51 -2.26
N ARG A 31 -0.18 1.33 -2.75
CA ARG A 31 -1.58 0.92 -2.92
C ARG A 31 -2.30 0.74 -1.58
N ALA A 32 -1.66 0.08 -0.60
CA ALA A 32 -2.22 -0.08 0.74
C ALA A 32 -2.41 1.26 1.45
N PHE A 33 -1.43 2.17 1.30
CA PHE A 33 -1.53 3.54 1.79
C PHE A 33 -2.69 4.28 1.14
N GLY A 34 -2.76 4.30 -0.20
CA GLY A 34 -3.82 4.98 -0.94
C GLY A 34 -5.23 4.44 -0.63
N LEU A 35 -5.37 3.14 -0.38
CA LEU A 35 -6.64 2.53 0.00
C LEU A 35 -7.12 3.02 1.37
N ALA A 36 -6.23 3.02 2.37
CA ALA A 36 -6.57 3.54 3.70
C ALA A 36 -6.97 5.02 3.65
N MET A 37 -6.26 5.83 2.87
CA MET A 37 -6.61 7.24 2.65
C MET A 37 -7.98 7.39 1.98
N SER A 38 -8.25 6.62 0.93
CA SER A 38 -9.53 6.68 0.21
C SER A 38 -10.71 6.30 1.11
N LEU A 39 -10.55 5.27 1.97
CA LEU A 39 -11.58 4.84 2.92
C LEU A 39 -11.81 5.91 3.99
N ASN A 40 -10.75 6.53 4.50
CA ASN A 40 -10.88 7.63 5.44
C ASN A 40 -11.61 8.84 4.82
N GLU A 41 -11.21 9.26 3.62
CA GLU A 41 -11.84 10.37 2.90
C GLU A 41 -13.32 10.11 2.60
N SER A 42 -13.69 8.86 2.36
CA SER A 42 -15.09 8.44 2.17
C SER A 42 -15.91 8.41 3.48
N GLY A 43 -15.28 8.63 4.63
CA GLY A 43 -15.93 8.64 5.94
C GLY A 43 -16.28 7.26 6.49
N VAL A 44 -15.66 6.21 5.94
CA VAL A 44 -15.88 4.83 6.39
C VAL A 44 -15.32 4.63 7.82
N PHE A 45 -14.16 5.22 8.08
CA PHE A 45 -13.55 5.34 9.41
C PHE A 45 -12.82 6.67 9.53
N THR A 46 -12.56 7.12 10.75
CA THR A 46 -11.73 8.28 11.04
C THR A 46 -10.24 7.93 11.05
N TRP A 47 -9.39 8.93 10.81
CA TRP A 47 -7.95 8.73 10.81
C TRP A 47 -7.43 8.28 12.19
N ASP A 48 -8.03 8.81 13.27
CA ASP A 48 -7.67 8.42 14.64
C ASP A 48 -7.98 6.94 14.92
N GLU A 49 -9.14 6.43 14.46
CA GLU A 49 -9.48 5.00 14.58
C GLU A 49 -8.45 4.12 13.85
N PHE A 50 -8.04 4.51 12.64
CA PHE A 50 -7.00 3.78 11.90
C PHE A 50 -5.64 3.85 12.60
N ARG A 51 -5.25 5.02 13.12
CA ARG A 51 -3.99 5.21 13.84
C ARG A 51 -3.92 4.32 15.08
N GLU A 52 -5.02 4.19 15.82
CA GLU A 52 -5.08 3.30 16.99
C GLU A 52 -4.83 1.83 16.59
N GLU A 53 -5.47 1.35 15.51
CA GLU A 53 -5.22 0.01 14.98
C GLU A 53 -3.78 -0.19 14.49
N LEU A 54 -3.18 0.86 13.89
CA LEU A 54 -1.79 0.84 13.45
C LEU A 54 -0.83 0.72 14.63
N ILE A 55 -1.03 1.52 15.69
CA ILE A 55 -0.23 1.42 16.92
C ILE A 55 -0.35 0.01 17.51
N ALA A 56 -1.57 -0.54 17.58
CA ALA A 56 -1.80 -1.89 18.08
C ALA A 56 -1.14 -2.97 17.20
N ALA A 57 -1.12 -2.81 15.88
CA ALA A 57 -0.44 -3.71 14.96
C ALA A 57 1.08 -3.69 15.15
N ILE A 58 1.68 -2.49 15.27
CA ILE A 58 3.11 -2.31 15.53
C ILE A 58 3.49 -2.93 16.86
N SER A 59 2.76 -2.63 17.94
CA SER A 59 3.03 -3.24 19.25
C SER A 59 2.88 -4.76 19.23
N SER A 60 1.94 -5.31 18.45
CA SER A 60 1.80 -6.76 18.30
C SER A 60 2.99 -7.38 17.54
N TRP A 61 3.52 -6.69 16.53
CA TRP A 61 4.72 -7.11 15.82
C TRP A 61 5.93 -7.10 16.76
N GLU A 62 6.14 -6.01 17.49
CA GLU A 62 7.26 -5.88 18.45
C GLU A 62 7.27 -6.97 19.51
N GLN A 63 6.08 -7.38 19.99
CA GLN A 63 5.95 -8.45 20.98
C GLN A 63 6.20 -9.87 20.43
N SER A 64 6.00 -10.07 19.13
CA SER A 64 6.11 -11.40 18.48
C SER A 64 7.39 -11.59 17.66
N ALA A 65 8.08 -10.49 17.34
CA ALA A 65 9.32 -10.48 16.56
C ALA A 65 10.42 -11.33 17.20
N GLN A 66 11.08 -12.12 16.37
CA GLN A 66 12.22 -12.96 16.74
C GLN A 66 13.55 -12.33 16.31
N PRO A 67 14.68 -12.72 16.92
CA PRO A 67 15.99 -12.28 16.46
C PRO A 67 16.22 -12.64 14.99
N GLY A 68 16.37 -11.63 14.13
CA GLY A 68 16.57 -11.80 12.68
C GLY A 68 15.39 -11.35 11.82
N ASP A 69 14.23 -11.07 12.41
CA ASP A 69 13.09 -10.52 11.68
C ASP A 69 13.37 -9.08 11.21
N CYS A 70 13.00 -8.78 9.97
CA CYS A 70 13.07 -7.43 9.43
C CYS A 70 11.75 -6.70 9.67
N TYR A 71 11.81 -5.52 10.30
CA TYR A 71 10.64 -4.68 10.50
C TYR A 71 10.10 -4.17 9.16
N SER A 72 8.79 -4.34 8.94
CA SER A 72 8.07 -3.76 7.81
C SER A 72 6.90 -2.93 8.32
N TYR A 73 7.04 -1.60 8.21
CA TYR A 73 5.99 -0.65 8.59
C TYR A 73 4.70 -0.89 7.79
N TYR A 74 4.80 -1.07 6.47
CA TYR A 74 3.62 -1.24 5.63
C TYR A 74 2.93 -2.60 5.81
N GLN A 75 3.61 -3.62 6.38
CA GLN A 75 2.92 -4.83 6.83
C GLN A 75 2.06 -4.56 8.08
N CYS A 76 2.54 -3.74 9.01
CA CYS A 76 1.74 -3.29 10.14
C CYS A 76 0.56 -2.41 9.67
N TRP A 77 0.79 -1.54 8.68
CA TRP A 77 -0.25 -0.76 8.01
C TRP A 77 -1.33 -1.64 7.39
N LEU A 78 -0.95 -2.66 6.63
CA LEU A 78 -1.89 -3.60 6.04
C LEU A 78 -2.68 -4.34 7.12
N THR A 79 -2.01 -4.83 8.17
CA THR A 79 -2.67 -5.50 9.31
C THR A 79 -3.72 -4.59 9.96
N ALA A 80 -3.41 -3.32 10.18
CA ALA A 80 -4.36 -2.34 10.72
C ALA A 80 -5.54 -2.12 9.77
N LEU A 81 -5.28 -2.04 8.46
CA LEU A 81 -6.31 -1.88 7.43
C LEU A 81 -7.28 -3.08 7.39
N GLU A 82 -6.76 -4.29 7.54
CA GLU A 82 -7.59 -5.50 7.63
C GLU A 82 -8.47 -5.49 8.88
N ARG A 83 -7.89 -5.14 10.05
CA ARG A 83 -8.62 -5.06 11.32
C ARG A 83 -9.75 -4.04 11.27
N ILE A 84 -9.47 -2.81 10.85
CA ILE A 84 -10.50 -1.76 10.80
C ILE A 84 -11.59 -2.09 9.78
N SER A 85 -11.25 -2.75 8.66
CA SER A 85 -12.25 -3.17 7.67
C SER A 85 -13.23 -4.20 8.23
N ILE A 86 -12.74 -5.10 9.10
CA ILE A 86 -13.58 -6.06 9.81
C ILE A 86 -14.41 -5.35 10.89
N THR A 87 -13.82 -4.43 11.66
CA THR A 87 -14.51 -3.68 12.72
C THR A 87 -15.69 -2.86 12.17
N HIS A 88 -15.54 -2.28 10.98
CA HIS A 88 -16.60 -1.51 10.30
C HIS A 88 -17.53 -2.36 9.42
N ASP A 89 -17.45 -3.71 9.51
CA ASP A 89 -18.26 -4.68 8.76
C ASP A 89 -18.27 -4.45 7.23
N LEU A 90 -17.18 -3.89 6.69
CA LEU A 90 -17.04 -3.64 5.26
C LEU A 90 -16.87 -4.95 4.48
N ILE A 91 -16.15 -5.89 5.10
CA ILE A 91 -15.85 -7.20 4.55
C ILE A 91 -15.80 -8.19 5.71
N PRO A 92 -16.50 -9.32 5.63
CA PRO A 92 -16.33 -10.40 6.60
C PRO A 92 -14.89 -10.93 6.55
N ALA A 93 -14.28 -11.18 7.73
CA ALA A 93 -12.87 -11.61 7.82
C ALA A 93 -12.54 -12.86 6.97
N HIS A 94 -13.48 -13.79 6.84
CA HIS A 94 -13.30 -15.00 6.03
C HIS A 94 -13.23 -14.67 4.53
N SER A 95 -14.05 -13.74 4.04
CA SER A 95 -14.10 -13.36 2.63
C SER A 95 -12.81 -12.68 2.16
N LEU A 96 -12.16 -11.91 3.04
CA LEU A 96 -10.86 -11.31 2.74
C LEU A 96 -9.78 -12.39 2.54
N ARG A 97 -9.73 -13.37 3.45
CA ARG A 97 -8.76 -14.47 3.39
C ARG A 97 -8.97 -15.35 2.15
N GLU A 98 -10.22 -15.67 1.85
CA GLU A 98 -10.58 -16.44 0.65
C GLU A 98 -10.15 -15.73 -0.63
N ARG A 99 -10.44 -14.43 -0.76
CA ARG A 99 -10.00 -13.65 -1.93
C ARG A 99 -8.48 -13.52 -2.04
N ALA A 100 -7.78 -13.32 -0.92
CA ALA A 100 -6.32 -13.29 -0.93
C ALA A 100 -5.74 -14.61 -1.42
N GLN A 101 -6.30 -15.74 -0.97
CA GLN A 101 -5.89 -17.07 -1.40
C GLN A 101 -6.17 -17.31 -2.88
N GLU A 102 -7.38 -16.98 -3.36
CA GLU A 102 -7.73 -17.07 -4.78
C GLU A 102 -6.76 -16.30 -5.67
N LEU A 103 -6.37 -15.08 -5.27
CA LEU A 103 -5.41 -14.26 -6.00
C LEU A 103 -4.00 -14.83 -5.96
N ALA A 104 -3.55 -15.34 -4.82
CA ALA A 104 -2.24 -15.99 -4.67
C ALA A 104 -2.12 -17.26 -5.53
N ASP A 105 -3.24 -17.99 -5.70
CA ASP A 105 -3.30 -19.21 -6.50
C ASP A 105 -3.37 -18.94 -8.02
N ARG A 106 -3.50 -17.67 -8.46
CA ARG A 106 -3.52 -17.32 -9.89
C ARG A 106 -2.12 -17.48 -10.49
N PRO A 107 -1.96 -18.23 -11.60
CA PRO A 107 -0.68 -18.38 -12.27
C PRO A 107 -0.19 -17.04 -12.84
N ALA A 108 1.12 -16.78 -12.72
CA ALA A 108 1.77 -15.59 -13.26
C ALA A 108 1.65 -15.57 -14.80
N GLY A 109 1.18 -14.45 -15.36
CA GLY A 109 1.00 -14.27 -16.81
C GLY A 109 -0.41 -13.89 -17.28
N TYR A 110 -1.35 -13.62 -16.36
CA TYR A 110 -2.72 -13.22 -16.71
C TYR A 110 -2.90 -11.72 -17.02
N ASP A 111 -1.88 -10.89 -16.79
CA ASP A 111 -1.85 -9.47 -17.16
C ASP A 111 -0.76 -9.26 -18.20
N HIS A 112 -1.08 -8.49 -19.24
CA HIS A 112 -0.25 -8.12 -20.42
C HIS A 112 -0.40 -9.01 -21.66
N GLY A 113 -1.60 -9.02 -22.23
CA GLY A 113 -1.76 -9.08 -23.69
C GLY A 113 -1.96 -7.66 -24.22
N HIS A 114 -0.93 -6.82 -24.22
CA HIS A 114 -0.94 -5.58 -25.00
C HIS A 114 0.06 -5.73 -26.14
N ASP A 115 -0.40 -6.35 -27.23
CA ASP A 115 0.23 -6.21 -28.53
C ASP A 115 0.19 -4.73 -28.91
N HIS A 116 1.32 -4.05 -28.71
CA HIS A 116 1.58 -2.78 -29.35
C HIS A 116 2.64 -3.03 -30.42
N ASP A 117 2.17 -3.46 -31.60
CA ASP A 117 2.85 -3.18 -32.85
C ASP A 117 2.90 -1.66 -33.02
N HIS A 118 4.02 -1.04 -32.62
CA HIS A 118 4.39 0.28 -33.10
C HIS A 118 5.68 0.16 -33.90
N ASP A 119 5.47 -0.21 -35.16
CA ASP A 119 6.39 0.06 -36.26
C ASP A 119 6.41 1.58 -36.47
N HIS A 120 7.47 2.26 -36.04
CA HIS A 120 7.75 3.62 -36.47
C HIS A 120 9.22 3.74 -36.85
N ASP A 121 9.39 3.81 -38.17
CA ASP A 121 10.59 4.07 -38.95
C ASP A 121 11.57 5.04 -38.29
N HIS A 122 12.83 4.64 -38.32
CA HIS A 122 13.99 5.51 -38.21
C HIS A 122 14.06 6.41 -39.45
N ASP A 123 13.95 7.72 -39.27
CA ASP A 123 14.53 8.66 -40.23
C ASP A 123 15.77 9.30 -39.59
N ASP A 124 16.90 8.68 -39.93
CA ASP A 124 18.26 9.17 -39.71
C ASP A 124 18.51 10.24 -40.78
N HIS A 125 18.48 11.52 -40.39
CA HIS A 125 18.98 12.60 -41.23
C HIS A 125 20.25 13.18 -40.61
N ASP A 126 21.32 12.42 -40.80
CA ASP A 126 22.69 12.89 -40.85
C ASP A 126 22.83 13.77 -42.11
N ASP A 127 22.96 15.09 -41.93
CA ASP A 127 23.44 15.98 -42.99
C ASP A 127 24.57 16.85 -42.41
N HIS A 128 25.76 16.27 -42.46
CA HIS A 128 27.02 16.99 -42.56
C HIS A 128 27.04 17.84 -43.85
N ASP A 129 27.19 19.17 -43.74
CA ASP A 129 28.06 19.87 -44.69
C ASP A 129 28.59 21.26 -44.22
N HIS A 130 29.92 21.38 -44.43
CA HIS A 130 30.80 22.54 -44.67
C HIS A 130 31.05 23.63 -43.61
#